data_AF-A0A1Y2VMI9-F1
#
_entry.id   AF-A0A1Y2VMI9-F1
#
_cell.length_a   1.000
_cell.length_b   1.000
_cell.length_c   1.000
_cell.angle_alpha   90.00
_cell.angle_beta   90.00
_cell.angle_gamma   90.00
#
_symmetry.space_group_name_H-M   'P 1'
#
loop_
_entity.id
_entity.type
_entity.pdbx_description
1 polymer ?
#
loop_
_entity_poly.entity_id
_entity_poly.type
_entity_poly.pdbx_seq_one_letter_code
_entity_poly.pdbx_strand_id
1 'polypeptide(L)'
;MEIGIMDFAPNRQGLFPPITRRDLTIRAVISVYWIWDSYTCLTLAHDFLAILFVLVLRWDLPTDWPPLFGSLGNSYSLRRFWGVFWQRLHVYPFLAFTPSILRITRDRKLETTRTRAIRGAFWSLWIFTMSAGCHAAANYVRLRRNTIYSEMRFFFFNYVGCLLETVAG
;
A
#
# COMPACT_ATOMS: atom_id res chain seq x y z
N MET A 1 -19.96 18.35 6.42
CA MET A 1 -18.93 19.23 5.83
C MET A 1 -19.10 19.17 4.34
N GLU A 2 -19.53 20.27 3.72
CA GLU A 2 -19.67 20.34 2.27
C GLU A 2 -18.29 20.55 1.64
N ILE A 3 -17.87 19.65 0.74
CA ILE A 3 -16.59 19.68 0.04
C ILE A 3 -16.83 20.32 -1.32
N GLY A 4 -16.21 21.46 -1.57
CA GLY A 4 -16.35 22.22 -2.82
C GLY A 4 -15.14 22.07 -3.74
N ILE A 5 -15.30 22.40 -5.02
CA ILE A 5 -14.22 22.32 -6.01
C ILE A 5 -13.01 23.21 -5.65
N MET A 6 -13.25 24.31 -4.93
CA MET A 6 -12.23 25.26 -4.49
C MET A 6 -11.32 24.72 -3.39
N ASP A 7 -11.75 23.69 -2.65
CA ASP A 7 -10.91 23.01 -1.65
C ASP A 7 -9.72 22.28 -2.31
N PHE A 8 -9.81 22.02 -3.62
CA PHE A 8 -8.78 21.37 -4.43
C PHE A 8 -8.13 22.32 -5.44
N ALA A 9 -8.26 23.64 -5.28
CA ALA A 9 -7.67 24.61 -6.20
C ALA A 9 -6.13 24.47 -6.31
N PRO A 10 -5.51 24.75 -7.47
CA PRO A 10 -4.07 24.52 -7.69
C PRO A 10 -3.14 25.14 -6.63
N ASN A 11 -3.49 26.32 -6.12
CA ASN A 11 -2.74 27.01 -5.05
C ASN A 11 -2.77 26.29 -3.69
N ARG A 12 -3.72 25.36 -3.48
CA ARG A 12 -3.84 24.52 -2.28
C ARG A 12 -3.06 23.19 -2.40
N GLN A 13 -2.56 22.84 -3.58
CA GLN A 13 -1.91 21.55 -3.88
C GLN A 13 -0.39 21.54 -3.67
N GLY A 14 0.20 22.68 -3.30
CA GLY A 14 1.64 22.81 -3.03
C GLY A 14 2.13 21.98 -1.84
N LEU A 15 3.46 21.87 -1.68
CA LEU A 15 4.08 21.24 -0.51
C LEU A 15 3.92 22.10 0.75
N PHE A 16 4.00 23.42 0.59
CA PHE A 16 3.82 24.42 1.64
C PHE A 16 2.79 25.48 1.21
N PRO A 17 1.52 25.12 1.01
CA PRO A 17 0.48 26.09 0.67
C PRO A 17 0.10 26.88 1.93
N PRO A 18 -0.56 28.04 1.81
CA PRO A 18 -1.21 28.68 2.95
C PRO A 18 -2.24 27.71 3.56
N ILE A 19 -1.98 27.25 4.78
CA ILE A 19 -2.79 26.22 5.45
C ILE A 19 -3.81 26.89 6.37
N THR A 20 -5.10 26.66 6.10
CA THR A 20 -6.19 27.00 7.03
C THR A 20 -6.60 25.77 7.86
N ARG A 21 -7.36 26.00 8.94
CA ARG A 21 -7.92 24.89 9.75
C ARG A 21 -8.79 23.95 8.91
N ARG A 22 -9.57 24.51 7.96
CA ARG A 22 -10.38 23.74 7.01
C ARG A 22 -9.50 22.84 6.13
N ASP A 23 -8.41 23.38 5.60
CA ASP A 23 -7.47 22.61 4.77
C ASP A 23 -6.88 21.42 5.54
N LEU A 24 -6.54 21.59 6.82
CA LEU A 24 -6.06 20.51 7.68
C LEU A 24 -7.13 19.44 7.90
N THR A 25 -8.37 19.83 8.19
CA THR A 25 -9.48 18.88 8.36
C THR A 25 -9.73 18.08 7.07
N ILE A 26 -9.79 18.75 5.93
CA ILE A 26 -10.01 18.09 4.64
C ILE A 26 -8.86 17.12 4.34
N ARG A 27 -7.61 17.54 4.54
CA ARG A 27 -6.45 16.66 4.37
C ARG A 27 -6.52 15.46 5.30
N ALA A 28 -6.82 15.65 6.59
CA ALA A 28 -6.92 14.57 7.55
C ALA A 28 -8.01 13.55 7.15
N VAL A 29 -9.19 14.03 6.74
CA VAL A 29 -10.30 13.15 6.32
C VAL A 29 -9.94 12.40 5.04
N ILE A 30 -9.47 13.10 4.00
CA ILE A 30 -9.17 12.49 2.70
C ILE A 30 -8.00 11.51 2.81
N SER A 31 -6.99 11.81 3.64
CA SER A 31 -5.84 10.93 3.89
C SER A 31 -6.20 9.60 4.55
N VAL A 32 -7.40 9.46 5.12
CA VAL A 32 -7.89 8.21 5.71
C VAL A 32 -9.06 7.62 4.93
N TYR A 33 -9.87 8.45 4.26
CA TYR A 33 -11.02 8.00 3.49
C TYR A 33 -10.66 6.94 2.43
N TRP A 34 -9.57 7.15 1.69
CA TRP A 34 -9.14 6.21 0.64
C TRP A 34 -8.81 4.81 1.17
N ILE A 35 -8.40 4.70 2.44
CA ILE A 35 -8.13 3.43 3.11
C ILE A 35 -9.43 2.64 3.25
N TRP A 36 -10.47 3.28 3.77
CA TRP A 36 -11.76 2.63 4.00
C TRP A 36 -12.51 2.29 2.72
N ASP A 37 -12.43 3.17 1.71
CA ASP A 37 -12.97 2.92 0.38
C ASP A 37 -12.32 1.67 -0.24
N SER A 38 -10.99 1.61 -0.22
CA SER A 38 -10.23 0.45 -0.72
C SER A 38 -10.51 -0.83 0.08
N TYR A 39 -10.57 -0.72 1.42
CA TYR A 39 -10.89 -1.84 2.29
C TYR A 39 -12.26 -2.43 1.95
N THR A 40 -13.28 -1.58 1.86
CA THR A 40 -14.66 -2.00 1.60
C THR A 40 -14.78 -2.63 0.22
N CYS A 41 -14.26 -1.95 -0.81
CA CYS A 41 -14.34 -2.43 -2.19
C CYS A 41 -13.64 -3.78 -2.38
N LEU A 42 -12.42 -3.94 -1.84
CA LEU A 42 -11.67 -5.19 -1.96
C LEU A 42 -12.26 -6.32 -1.13
N THR A 43 -12.73 -6.04 0.10
CA THR A 43 -13.39 -7.07 0.94
C THR A 43 -14.68 -7.55 0.29
N LEU A 44 -15.51 -6.65 -0.23
CA LEU A 44 -16.75 -7.04 -0.93
C LEU A 44 -16.46 -7.89 -2.18
N ALA A 45 -15.48 -7.48 -2.99
CA ALA A 45 -15.09 -8.25 -4.17
C ALA A 45 -14.52 -9.64 -3.78
N HIS A 46 -13.71 -9.69 -2.73
CA HIS A 46 -13.14 -10.93 -2.20
C HIS A 46 -14.22 -11.88 -1.70
N ASP A 47 -15.15 -11.40 -0.87
CA ASP A 47 -16.21 -12.22 -0.28
C ASP A 47 -17.19 -12.71 -1.36
N PHE A 48 -17.49 -11.87 -2.34
CA PHE A 48 -18.29 -12.27 -3.50
C PHE A 48 -17.63 -13.41 -4.27
N LEU A 49 -16.33 -13.29 -4.57
CA LEU A 49 -15.59 -14.34 -5.26
C LEU A 49 -15.46 -15.60 -4.39
N ALA A 50 -15.19 -15.47 -3.08
CA ALA A 50 -15.14 -16.60 -2.17
C ALA A 50 -16.47 -17.39 -2.17
N ILE A 51 -17.61 -16.69 -2.11
CA ILE A 51 -18.94 -17.33 -2.21
C ILE A 51 -19.09 -18.07 -3.55
N LEU A 52 -18.72 -17.43 -4.66
CA LEU A 52 -18.82 -18.03 -5.99
C LEU A 52 -17.95 -19.30 -6.10
N PHE A 53 -16.67 -19.22 -5.74
CA PHE A 53 -15.72 -20.32 -5.93
C PHE A 53 -15.88 -21.45 -4.92
N VAL A 54 -16.26 -21.14 -3.68
CA VAL A 54 -16.44 -22.14 -2.61
C VAL A 54 -17.84 -22.75 -2.63
N LEU A 55 -18.91 -21.95 -2.66
CA LEU A 55 -20.28 -22.46 -2.48
C LEU A 55 -20.94 -22.85 -3.81
N VAL A 56 -20.78 -22.04 -4.85
CA VAL A 56 -21.46 -22.24 -6.15
C VAL A 56 -20.68 -23.23 -7.02
N LEU A 57 -19.40 -22.93 -7.28
CA LEU A 57 -18.55 -23.75 -8.17
C LEU A 57 -17.93 -24.94 -7.44
N ARG A 58 -17.75 -24.84 -6.12
CA ARG A 58 -17.10 -25.84 -5.27
C ARG A 58 -15.70 -26.22 -5.75
N TRP A 59 -14.96 -25.25 -6.28
CA TRP A 59 -13.58 -25.43 -6.73
C TRP A 59 -12.58 -25.26 -5.59
N ASP A 60 -12.91 -24.40 -4.63
CA ASP A 60 -12.02 -24.03 -3.53
C ASP A 60 -12.62 -24.41 -2.17
N LEU A 61 -11.75 -24.52 -1.17
CA LEU A 61 -12.12 -24.64 0.24
C LEU A 61 -12.18 -23.25 0.89
N PRO A 62 -12.97 -23.06 1.96
CA PRO A 62 -12.96 -21.79 2.72
C PRO A 62 -11.58 -21.38 3.21
N THR A 63 -10.69 -22.33 3.47
CA THR A 63 -9.29 -22.10 3.90
C THR A 63 -8.41 -21.50 2.81
N ASP A 64 -8.80 -21.63 1.54
CA ASP A 64 -8.07 -21.08 0.40
C ASP A 64 -8.32 -19.57 0.22
N TRP A 65 -9.32 -19.03 0.93
CA TRP A 65 -9.75 -17.63 0.90
C TRP A 65 -9.48 -16.92 2.24
N PRO A 66 -8.21 -16.79 2.69
CA PRO A 66 -7.90 -16.11 3.93
C PRO A 66 -8.25 -14.62 3.86
N PRO A 67 -8.48 -13.94 5.00
CA PRO A 67 -8.76 -12.51 5.02
C PRO A 67 -7.70 -11.69 4.28
N LEU A 68 -8.14 -10.78 3.41
CA LEU A 68 -7.23 -9.92 2.64
C LEU A 68 -6.39 -9.00 3.53
N PHE A 69 -7.02 -8.47 4.58
CA PHE A 69 -6.43 -7.52 5.51
C PHE A 69 -6.14 -8.18 6.86
N GLY A 70 -5.09 -7.70 7.52
CA GLY A 70 -4.79 -8.08 8.90
C GLY A 70 -5.67 -7.34 9.92
N SER A 71 -5.36 -7.53 11.20
CA SER A 71 -6.03 -6.79 12.28
C SER A 71 -5.56 -5.34 12.34
N LEU A 72 -6.52 -4.41 12.36
CA LEU A 72 -6.26 -2.97 12.53
C LEU A 72 -5.57 -2.65 13.88
N GLY A 73 -5.84 -3.43 14.93
CA GLY A 73 -5.15 -3.26 16.22
C GLY A 73 -3.64 -3.47 16.16
N ASN A 74 -3.14 -4.11 15.09
CA ASN A 74 -1.72 -4.30 14.84
C ASN A 74 -1.07 -3.18 14.01
N SER A 75 -1.81 -2.16 13.55
CA SER A 75 -1.30 -1.10 12.67
C SER A 75 -0.87 0.18 13.40
N TYR A 76 -0.12 0.05 14.49
CA TYR A 76 0.34 1.19 15.32
C TYR A 76 1.62 1.87 14.81
N SER A 77 2.19 1.41 13.70
CA SER A 77 3.32 2.04 13.01
C SER A 77 3.11 1.93 11.50
N LEU A 78 3.75 2.79 10.70
CA LEU A 78 3.64 2.78 9.25
C LEU A 78 4.11 1.45 8.66
N ARG A 79 5.21 0.91 9.18
CA ARG A 79 5.73 -0.40 8.79
C ARG A 79 4.72 -1.52 9.06
N ARG A 80 4.03 -1.49 10.21
CA ARG A 80 3.00 -2.50 10.51
C ARG A 80 1.72 -2.28 9.73
N PHE A 81 1.36 -1.04 9.45
CA PHE A 81 0.22 -0.73 8.57
C PHE A 81 0.42 -1.40 7.20
N TRP A 82 1.53 -1.16 6.52
CA TRP A 82 1.79 -1.75 5.20
C TRP A 82 2.17 -3.23 5.23
N GLY A 83 2.88 -3.68 6.26
CA GLY A 83 3.42 -5.04 6.34
C GLY A 83 2.52 -6.07 7.02
N VAL A 84 1.52 -5.65 7.80
CA VAL A 84 0.67 -6.55 8.60
C VAL A 84 -0.81 -6.32 8.30
N PHE A 85 -1.26 -5.08 8.28
CA PHE A 85 -2.69 -4.77 8.10
C PHE A 85 -3.11 -4.71 6.63
N TRP A 86 -2.36 -4.00 5.79
CA TRP A 86 -2.75 -3.72 4.41
C TRP A 86 -2.86 -5.01 3.56
N GLN A 87 -3.73 -4.97 2.55
CA GLN A 87 -4.06 -6.14 1.71
C GLN A 87 -2.83 -6.89 1.19
N ARG A 88 -2.93 -8.23 1.06
CA ARG A 88 -1.83 -9.10 0.62
C ARG A 88 -1.89 -9.59 -0.83
N LEU A 89 -2.83 -9.10 -1.64
CA LEU A 89 -3.01 -9.49 -3.05
C LEU A 89 -1.73 -9.30 -3.89
N HIS A 90 -0.94 -8.28 -3.55
CA HIS A 90 0.27 -7.94 -4.28
C HIS A 90 1.47 -8.87 -3.97
N VAL A 91 1.43 -9.64 -2.88
CA VAL A 91 2.59 -10.41 -2.40
C VAL A 91 3.07 -11.44 -3.41
N TYR A 92 2.16 -12.30 -3.91
CA TYR A 92 2.53 -13.35 -4.86
C TYR A 92 2.91 -12.80 -6.24
N PRO A 93 2.13 -11.88 -6.86
CA PRO A 93 2.53 -11.26 -8.12
C PRO A 93 3.90 -10.59 -8.02
N PHE A 94 4.14 -9.79 -6.96
CA PHE A 94 5.42 -9.06 -6.85
C PHE A 94 6.59 -9.99 -6.59
N LEU A 95 6.40 -11.08 -5.85
CA LEU A 95 7.44 -12.10 -5.66
C LEU A 95 7.89 -12.71 -6.98
N ALA A 96 6.97 -12.94 -7.93
CA ALA A 96 7.28 -13.48 -9.25
C ALA A 96 8.19 -12.52 -10.06
N PHE A 97 8.01 -11.21 -9.92
CA PHE A 97 8.83 -10.19 -10.58
C PHE A 97 10.06 -9.75 -9.77
N THR A 98 10.25 -10.30 -8.56
CA THR A 98 11.37 -9.87 -7.73
C THR A 98 12.68 -10.52 -8.21
N PRO A 99 13.74 -9.74 -8.48
CA PRO A 99 15.04 -10.27 -8.90
C PRO A 99 15.59 -11.29 -7.91
N SER A 100 16.26 -12.33 -8.42
CA SER A 100 16.83 -13.40 -7.60
C SER A 100 17.74 -12.86 -6.49
N ILE A 101 18.52 -11.79 -6.75
CA ILE A 101 19.41 -11.18 -5.75
C ILE A 101 18.68 -10.67 -4.50
N LEU A 102 17.43 -10.21 -4.64
CA LEU A 102 16.58 -9.80 -3.52
C LEU A 102 15.83 -10.99 -2.89
N ARG A 103 15.61 -12.06 -3.66
CA ARG A 103 15.00 -13.32 -3.19
C ARG A 103 15.98 -14.24 -2.47
N ILE A 104 17.29 -14.05 -2.63
CA ILE A 104 18.32 -14.93 -2.05
C ILE A 104 18.19 -14.95 -0.52
N THR A 105 17.60 -16.06 -0.06
CA THR A 105 17.69 -16.60 1.30
C THR A 105 19.08 -17.20 1.50
N ARG A 106 20.15 -16.41 1.39
CA ARG A 106 21.47 -16.88 1.83
C ARG A 106 21.33 -17.22 3.30
N ASP A 107 21.80 -18.40 3.70
CA ASP A 107 21.66 -18.99 5.03
C ASP A 107 21.50 -17.92 6.12
N ARG A 108 20.29 -17.81 6.68
CA ARG A 108 19.95 -16.80 7.71
C ARG A 108 20.92 -16.83 8.90
N LYS A 109 21.66 -17.94 9.07
CA LYS A 109 22.69 -18.17 10.08
C LYS A 109 23.99 -17.38 9.85
N LEU A 110 24.35 -17.02 8.61
CA LEU A 110 25.61 -16.32 8.30
C LEU A 110 25.42 -14.81 8.05
N GLU A 111 24.18 -14.33 8.08
CA GLU A 111 23.85 -12.97 7.70
C GLU A 111 24.04 -12.01 8.88
N THR A 112 24.92 -11.02 8.73
CA THR A 112 25.06 -9.95 9.71
C THR A 112 23.77 -9.14 9.82
N THR A 113 23.51 -8.53 10.99
CA THR A 113 22.38 -7.61 11.21
C THR A 113 22.34 -6.51 10.15
N ARG A 114 23.52 -5.98 9.76
CA ARG A 114 23.65 -4.94 8.73
C ARG A 114 23.21 -5.43 7.35
N THR A 115 23.68 -6.61 6.94
CA THR A 115 23.31 -7.21 5.64
C THR A 115 21.80 -7.46 5.56
N ARG A 116 21.20 -7.96 6.65
CA ARG A 116 19.75 -8.18 6.73
C ARG A 116 18.96 -6.88 6.60
N ALA A 117 19.39 -5.82 7.30
CA ALA A 117 18.74 -4.51 7.24
C ALA A 117 18.82 -3.91 5.83
N ILE A 118 20.00 -3.95 5.20
CA ILE A 118 20.20 -3.46 3.82
C ILE A 118 19.32 -4.22 2.85
N ARG A 119 19.29 -5.56 2.91
CA ARG A 119 18.42 -6.38 2.06
C ARG A 119 16.95 -6.05 2.28
N GLY A 120 16.54 -5.88 3.55
CA GLY A 120 15.17 -5.47 3.90
C GLY A 120 14.79 -4.12 3.31
N ALA A 121 15.70 -3.15 3.32
CA ALA A 121 15.50 -1.84 2.72
C ALA A 121 15.36 -1.90 1.18
N PHE A 122 16.22 -2.67 0.50
CA PHE A 122 16.08 -2.85 -0.95
C PHE A 122 14.81 -3.63 -1.32
N TRP A 123 14.45 -4.64 -0.51
CA TRP A 123 13.21 -5.38 -0.70
C TRP A 123 12.00 -4.45 -0.56
N SER A 124 11.92 -3.66 0.50
CA SER A 124 10.79 -2.73 0.67
C SER A 124 10.78 -1.68 -0.44
N LEU A 125 11.92 -1.08 -0.80
CA LEU A 125 12.02 -0.15 -1.92
C LEU A 125 11.45 -0.76 -3.22
N TRP A 126 11.80 -2.01 -3.51
CA TRP A 126 11.29 -2.74 -4.68
C TRP A 126 9.76 -2.89 -4.64
N ILE A 127 9.20 -3.34 -3.51
CA ILE A 127 7.75 -3.52 -3.33
C ILE A 127 7.00 -2.18 -3.45
N PHE A 128 7.51 -1.11 -2.85
CA PHE A 128 6.92 0.23 -2.96
C PHE A 128 6.97 0.75 -4.41
N THR A 129 8.05 0.47 -5.15
CA THR A 129 8.21 0.87 -6.56
C THR A 129 7.23 0.11 -7.46
N MET A 130 7.11 -1.21 -7.29
CA MET A 130 6.13 -2.03 -8.02
C MET A 130 4.70 -1.57 -7.74
N SER A 131 4.39 -1.24 -6.48
CA SER A 131 3.08 -0.68 -6.10
C SER A 131 2.79 0.63 -6.84
N ALA A 132 3.76 1.57 -6.87
CA ALA A 132 3.61 2.82 -7.62
C ALA A 132 3.35 2.58 -9.10
N GLY A 133 4.05 1.63 -9.72
CA GLY A 133 3.84 1.23 -11.11
C GLY A 133 2.43 0.69 -11.36
N CYS A 134 1.94 -0.23 -10.52
CA CYS A 134 0.60 -0.79 -10.63
C CYS A 134 -0.49 0.28 -10.47
N HIS A 135 -0.34 1.19 -9.50
CA HIS A 135 -1.28 2.29 -9.30
C HIS A 135 -1.27 3.27 -10.48
N ALA A 136 -0.09 3.63 -11.00
CA ALA A 136 0.02 4.51 -12.15
C ALA A 136 -0.61 3.88 -13.40
N ALA A 137 -0.41 2.58 -13.62
CA ALA A 137 -1.04 1.85 -14.71
C ALA A 137 -2.57 1.81 -14.56
N ALA A 138 -3.08 1.50 -13.37
CA ALA A 138 -4.51 1.49 -13.08
C ALA A 138 -5.15 2.87 -13.31
N ASN A 139 -4.49 3.94 -12.84
CA ASN A 139 -4.93 5.32 -13.07
C ASN A 139 -4.87 5.71 -14.54
N TYR A 140 -3.87 5.25 -15.29
CA TYR A 140 -3.81 5.49 -16.72
C TYR A 140 -4.99 4.83 -17.45
N VAL A 141 -5.33 3.59 -17.09
CA VAL A 141 -6.49 2.89 -17.66
C VAL A 141 -7.80 3.57 -17.28
N ARG A 142 -7.99 3.94 -16.01
CA ARG A 142 -9.26 4.50 -15.50
C ARG A 142 -9.46 5.98 -15.85
N LEU A 143 -8.43 6.80 -15.67
CA LEU A 143 -8.50 8.26 -15.74
C LEU A 143 -7.88 8.82 -17.03
N ARG A 144 -7.24 7.97 -17.85
CA ARG A 144 -6.50 8.38 -19.06
C ARG A 144 -5.42 9.44 -18.78
N ARG A 145 -4.89 9.44 -17.55
CA ARG A 145 -3.92 10.41 -17.07
C ARG A 145 -2.66 9.73 -16.58
N ASN A 146 -1.50 10.25 -17.00
CA ASN A 146 -0.24 9.84 -16.44
C ASN A 146 -0.09 10.42 -15.02
N THR A 147 -0.08 9.54 -14.02
CA THR A 147 0.04 9.87 -12.59
C THR A 147 1.34 9.32 -11.98
N ILE A 148 2.29 8.84 -12.79
CA ILE A 148 3.49 8.15 -12.30
C ILE A 148 4.26 8.98 -11.27
N TYR A 149 4.38 10.29 -11.47
CA TYR A 149 5.08 11.17 -10.54
C TYR A 149 4.37 11.28 -9.19
N SER A 150 3.04 11.36 -9.15
CA SER A 150 2.30 11.41 -7.89
C SER A 150 2.34 10.07 -7.16
N GLU A 151 2.20 8.97 -7.89
CA GLU A 151 2.28 7.62 -7.32
C GLU A 151 3.69 7.36 -6.75
N MET A 152 4.73 7.60 -7.54
CA MET A 152 6.12 7.44 -7.07
C MET A 152 6.40 8.28 -5.83
N ARG A 153 5.93 9.53 -5.78
CA ARG A 153 6.06 10.37 -4.58
C ARG A 153 5.37 9.75 -3.38
N PHE A 154 4.12 9.31 -3.51
CA PHE A 154 3.37 8.70 -2.42
C PHE A 154 4.08 7.46 -1.86
N PHE A 155 4.43 6.50 -2.72
CA PHE A 155 5.07 5.26 -2.28
C PHE A 155 6.50 5.49 -1.78
N PHE A 156 7.24 6.43 -2.36
CA PHE A 156 8.59 6.77 -1.89
C PHE A 156 8.57 7.38 -0.48
N PHE A 157 7.66 8.32 -0.18
CA PHE A 157 7.54 8.88 1.17
C PHE A 157 7.13 7.82 2.19
N ASN A 158 6.23 6.90 1.83
CA ASN A 158 5.87 5.78 2.70
C ASN A 158 7.05 4.82 2.93
N TYR A 159 7.86 4.56 1.90
CA TYR A 159 9.10 3.79 2.04
C TYR A 159 10.08 4.46 3.00
N VAL A 160 10.35 5.77 2.82
CA VAL A 160 11.25 6.53 3.70
C VAL A 160 10.74 6.51 5.13
N GLY A 161 9.42 6.69 5.36
CA GLY A 161 8.83 6.58 6.68
C GLY A 161 9.05 5.20 7.32
N CYS A 162 8.79 4.12 6.57
CA CYS A 162 9.06 2.75 7.04
C CYS A 162 10.54 2.50 7.33
N LEU A 163 11.44 3.06 6.52
CA LEU A 163 12.88 2.92 6.70
C LEU A 163 13.36 3.66 7.96
N LEU A 164 12.87 4.87 8.19
CA LEU A 164 13.16 5.64 9.39
C LEU A 164 12.67 4.91 10.65
N GLU A 165 11.46 4.34 10.64
CA GLU A 165 10.96 3.49 11.73
C GLU A 165 11.85 2.26 11.98
N THR A 166 12.54 1.76 10.95
CA THR A 166 13.42 0.58 11.07
C THR A 166 14.81 0.94 11.61
N VAL A 167 15.27 2.18 11.41
CA VAL A 167 16.59 2.66 11.89
C VAL A 167 16.47 3.28 13.29
N ALA A 168 15.34 3.91 13.60
CA ALA A 168 15.12 4.62 14.86
C ALA A 168 14.56 3.75 15.99
N GLY A 169 13.99 2.58 15.68
CA GLY A 169 13.45 1.61 16.65
C GLY A 169 14.24 0.31 16.68
#